data_AF-W2N5D3-F1
#
_entry.id   AF-W2N5D3-F1
#
_cell.length_a   1.000
_cell.length_b   1.000
_cell.length_c   1.000
_cell.angle_alpha   90.00
_cell.angle_beta   90.00
_cell.angle_gamma   90.00
#
_symmetry.space_group_name_H-M   'P 1'
#
loop_
_entity.id
_entity.type
_entity.pdbx_description
1 polymer ?
#
loop_
_entity_poly.entity_id
_entity_poly.type
_entity_poly.pdbx_seq_one_letter_code
_entity_poly.pdbx_strand_id
1 'polypeptide(L)'
;MNNIFKKSESTLVRFNSFVLLAAVALIVSIGVTSANTDAQITQPRSIPSAHSFRFNQTMVEKQNPEEIVLSKLMAQYTPYSLAKMIASAKKVSNTEGLAILLQAQQRRVWMDTGKSGDDVFKLLKLDETGSKLFKRSRFTTWTSYVDEFNRNNPNEAVSLFSLLTKRYNEATLSEMIEAAKKVSSTESIATKLQSQQNKLWSSKKKSPDDVFKLLMLDKPNKAVLSDPKLRAFASYLKVINLANPRKEATLLATLSHYYDDVNLGLLLQEGKKFPETKKIAEELQVAQFARWLKEGETFESLFKLLSRKKEGWIIYPDMAFLKSYGDFYTAMMKTTH
;
A
#
# COMPACT_ATOMS: atom_id res chain seq x y z
N MET A 1 11.92 -15.07 -21.76
CA MET A 1 11.27 -15.53 -20.51
C MET A 1 9.85 -15.00 -20.29
N ASN A 2 9.48 -13.75 -20.65
CA ASN A 2 8.14 -13.20 -20.39
C ASN A 2 6.95 -13.93 -21.09
N ASN A 3 7.16 -14.52 -22.27
CA ASN A 3 6.06 -15.19 -23.00
C ASN A 3 5.61 -16.52 -22.37
N ILE A 4 6.51 -17.23 -21.68
CA ILE A 4 6.17 -18.52 -21.04
C ILE A 4 5.32 -18.28 -19.80
N PHE A 5 5.67 -17.29 -18.97
CA PHE A 5 4.87 -16.91 -17.81
C PHE A 5 3.47 -16.44 -18.20
N LYS A 6 3.35 -15.60 -19.23
CA LYS A 6 2.04 -15.10 -19.71
C LYS A 6 1.16 -16.22 -20.28
N LYS A 7 1.75 -17.20 -20.98
CA LYS A 7 1.03 -18.37 -21.50
C LYS A 7 0.57 -19.29 -20.36
N SER A 8 1.44 -19.53 -19.36
CA SER A 8 1.09 -20.34 -18.19
C SER A 8 -0.03 -19.72 -17.34
N GLU A 9 -0.02 -18.39 -17.18
CA GLU A 9 -1.04 -17.66 -16.43
C GLU A 9 -2.38 -17.65 -17.18
N SER A 10 -2.36 -17.52 -18.52
CA SER A 10 -3.55 -17.62 -19.37
C SER A 10 -4.20 -19.02 -19.32
N THR A 11 -3.42 -20.09 -19.42
CA THR A 11 -3.94 -21.47 -19.34
C THR A 11 -4.55 -21.75 -17.97
N LEU A 12 -3.91 -21.30 -16.89
CA LEU A 12 -4.41 -21.47 -15.52
C LEU A 12 -5.73 -20.71 -15.29
N VAL A 13 -5.86 -19.50 -15.86
CA VAL A 13 -7.11 -18.70 -15.79
C VAL A 13 -8.25 -19.41 -16.52
N ARG A 14 -8.00 -19.97 -17.71
CA ARG A 14 -9.01 -20.72 -18.48
C ARG A 14 -9.46 -21.99 -17.75
N PHE A 15 -8.52 -22.75 -17.19
CA PHE A 15 -8.82 -23.96 -16.42
C PHE A 15 -9.67 -23.66 -15.19
N ASN A 16 -9.29 -22.67 -14.38
CA ASN A 16 -10.06 -22.30 -13.18
C ASN A 16 -11.48 -21.82 -13.52
N SER A 17 -11.66 -21.13 -14.65
CA SER A 17 -12.97 -20.65 -15.09
C SER A 17 -13.86 -21.81 -15.58
N PHE A 18 -13.27 -22.78 -16.27
CA PHE A 18 -13.97 -24.01 -16.68
C PHE A 18 -14.41 -24.85 -15.48
N VAL A 19 -13.54 -25.01 -14.46
CA VAL A 19 -13.87 -25.73 -13.22
C VAL A 19 -15.02 -25.04 -12.47
N LEU A 20 -15.02 -23.70 -12.39
CA LEU A 20 -16.11 -22.97 -11.74
C LEU A 20 -17.43 -23.13 -12.51
N LEU A 21 -17.41 -23.04 -13.84
CA LEU A 21 -18.59 -23.26 -14.68
C LEU A 21 -19.11 -24.70 -14.59
N ALA A 22 -18.22 -25.69 -14.60
CA ALA A 22 -18.59 -27.09 -14.46
C ALA A 22 -19.18 -27.40 -13.07
N ALA A 23 -18.61 -26.82 -12.02
CA ALA A 23 -19.15 -26.94 -10.66
C ALA A 23 -20.54 -26.29 -10.55
N VAL A 24 -20.76 -25.13 -11.17
CA VAL A 24 -22.07 -24.45 -11.18
C VAL A 24 -23.08 -25.25 -12.01
N ALA A 25 -22.70 -25.77 -13.18
CA ALA A 25 -23.55 -26.58 -14.03
C ALA A 25 -24.01 -27.87 -13.32
N LEU A 26 -23.10 -28.58 -12.64
CA LEU A 26 -23.42 -29.75 -11.82
C LEU A 26 -24.41 -29.40 -10.68
N ILE A 27 -24.31 -28.21 -10.10
CA ILE A 27 -25.20 -27.78 -9.01
C ILE A 27 -26.60 -27.46 -9.52
N VAL A 28 -26.74 -26.82 -10.69
CA VAL A 28 -28.05 -26.54 -11.30
C VAL A 28 -28.76 -27.83 -11.70
N SER A 29 -28.04 -28.84 -12.19
CA SER A 29 -28.63 -30.15 -12.54
C SER A 29 -29.19 -30.92 -11.33
N ILE A 30 -28.68 -30.69 -10.12
CA ILE A 30 -29.18 -31.32 -8.89
C ILE A 30 -30.41 -30.58 -8.34
N GLY A 31 -30.57 -29.27 -8.63
CA GLY A 31 -31.71 -28.47 -8.17
C GLY A 31 -33.03 -28.71 -8.94
N VAL A 32 -32.96 -29.32 -10.12
CA VAL A 32 -34.15 -29.56 -10.97
C VAL A 32 -34.87 -30.88 -10.62
N THR A 33 -34.34 -31.71 -9.72
CA THR A 33 -34.92 -33.03 -9.40
C THR A 33 -35.68 -33.16 -8.07
N SER A 34 -35.84 -32.09 -7.28
CA SER A 34 -36.62 -32.14 -6.04
C SER A 34 -37.76 -31.12 -6.00
N ALA A 35 -38.73 -31.29 -6.90
CA ALA A 35 -40.07 -30.74 -6.76
C ALA A 35 -41.07 -31.74 -7.35
N ASN A 36 -41.30 -32.83 -6.62
CA ASN A 36 -42.56 -33.60 -6.61
C ASN A 36 -42.39 -34.85 -5.73
N THR A 37 -42.80 -34.75 -4.47
CA THR A 37 -43.55 -35.83 -3.79
C THR A 37 -44.13 -35.27 -2.50
N ASP A 38 -45.44 -35.49 -2.34
CA ASP A 38 -46.30 -35.01 -1.26
C ASP A 38 -45.86 -35.45 0.14
N ALA A 39 -46.21 -34.60 1.10
CA ALA A 39 -45.97 -34.74 2.52
C ALA A 39 -46.92 -35.75 3.21
N GLN A 40 -46.44 -36.39 4.28
CA GLN A 40 -47.25 -36.60 5.48
C GLN A 40 -46.37 -36.67 6.75
N ILE A 41 -46.86 -35.99 7.80
CA ILE A 41 -46.19 -35.66 9.06
C ILE A 41 -46.63 -36.64 10.17
N THR A 42 -45.73 -37.03 11.07
CA THR A 42 -46.02 -37.29 12.50
C THR A 42 -44.73 -37.27 13.33
N GLN A 43 -44.77 -36.62 14.51
CA GLN A 43 -43.76 -36.55 15.59
C GLN A 43 -44.46 -36.92 16.93
N PRO A 44 -43.83 -37.01 18.14
CA PRO A 44 -42.39 -37.01 18.54
C PRO A 44 -42.00 -38.03 19.67
N ARG A 45 -40.69 -38.15 20.01
CA ARG A 45 -40.18 -38.33 21.41
C ARG A 45 -38.64 -38.12 21.54
N SER A 46 -38.16 -37.88 22.76
CA SER A 46 -37.03 -37.02 23.19
C SER A 46 -35.75 -37.71 23.78
N ILE A 47 -34.54 -37.24 23.35
CA ILE A 47 -33.25 -36.82 24.04
C ILE A 47 -32.54 -37.82 25.05
N PRO A 48 -31.17 -38.01 25.17
CA PRO A 48 -30.04 -37.02 25.08
C PRO A 48 -28.66 -37.38 24.45
N SER A 49 -27.93 -36.29 24.18
CA SER A 49 -26.46 -36.00 24.25
C SER A 49 -25.42 -36.65 23.32
N ALA A 50 -24.91 -35.83 22.39
CA ALA A 50 -23.47 -35.61 22.13
C ALA A 50 -23.29 -34.33 21.29
N HIS A 51 -22.37 -33.44 21.67
CA HIS A 51 -22.10 -32.18 20.97
C HIS A 51 -21.43 -32.43 19.62
N SER A 52 -22.26 -32.57 18.58
CA SER A 52 -21.88 -32.39 17.18
C SER A 52 -22.96 -31.51 16.55
N PHE A 53 -22.57 -30.37 15.99
CA PHE A 53 -23.48 -29.45 15.30
C PHE A 53 -24.23 -30.20 14.18
N ARG A 54 -25.46 -30.62 14.46
CA ARG A 54 -26.45 -31.00 13.45
C ARG A 54 -26.96 -29.71 12.82
N PHE A 55 -26.72 -29.55 11.52
CA PHE A 55 -27.51 -28.64 10.70
C PHE A 55 -28.97 -29.10 10.77
N ASN A 56 -29.81 -28.40 11.54
CA ASN A 56 -31.24 -28.62 11.53
C ASN A 56 -31.80 -28.20 10.16
N GLN A 57 -32.14 -29.18 9.33
CA GLN A 57 -33.15 -29.04 8.28
C GLN A 57 -34.51 -28.80 8.98
N THR A 58 -34.98 -27.56 9.02
CA THR A 58 -36.39 -27.14 8.97
C THR A 58 -36.48 -25.63 9.18
N MET A 59 -36.25 -24.87 8.11
CA MET A 59 -36.82 -23.54 7.85
C MET A 59 -36.70 -23.37 6.33
N VAL A 60 -37.83 -23.37 5.62
CA VAL A 60 -37.89 -22.98 4.20
C VAL A 60 -37.78 -21.45 4.17
N GLU A 61 -36.57 -20.96 4.41
CA GLU A 61 -36.17 -19.59 4.08
C GLU A 61 -35.70 -19.61 2.63
N LYS A 62 -36.11 -18.65 1.80
CA LYS A 62 -35.67 -18.54 0.41
C LYS A 62 -34.14 -18.44 0.38
N GLN A 63 -33.45 -19.58 0.30
CA GLN A 63 -32.01 -19.64 0.36
C GLN A 63 -31.43 -18.86 -0.80
N ASN A 64 -30.53 -17.93 -0.49
CA ASN A 64 -29.80 -17.20 -1.50
C ASN A 64 -29.05 -18.23 -2.40
N PRO A 65 -29.32 -18.29 -3.72
CA PRO A 65 -28.65 -19.23 -4.63
C PRO A 65 -27.12 -19.16 -4.54
N GLU A 66 -26.55 -17.98 -4.30
CA GLU A 66 -25.11 -17.80 -4.19
C GLU A 66 -24.53 -18.43 -2.92
N GLU A 67 -25.30 -18.48 -1.83
CA GLU A 67 -24.90 -19.12 -0.58
C GLU A 67 -24.89 -20.64 -0.70
N ILE A 68 -25.86 -21.22 -1.41
CA ILE A 68 -25.90 -22.65 -1.72
C ILE A 68 -24.69 -23.03 -2.60
N VAL A 69 -24.43 -22.26 -3.65
CA VAL A 69 -23.28 -22.53 -4.54
C VAL A 69 -21.98 -22.39 -3.76
N LEU A 70 -21.82 -21.34 -2.96
CA LEU A 70 -20.61 -21.12 -2.18
C LEU A 70 -20.39 -22.23 -1.14
N SER A 71 -21.41 -22.64 -0.39
CA SER A 71 -21.29 -23.70 0.62
C SER A 71 -20.84 -25.03 0.03
N LYS A 72 -21.38 -25.42 -1.13
CA LYS A 72 -20.94 -26.61 -1.88
C LYS A 72 -19.47 -26.48 -2.32
N LEU A 73 -19.06 -25.31 -2.82
CA LEU A 73 -17.67 -25.07 -3.21
C LEU A 73 -16.72 -25.09 -2.00
N MET A 74 -17.14 -24.56 -0.85
CA MET A 74 -16.35 -24.59 0.39
C MET A 74 -16.14 -26.01 0.94
N ALA A 75 -17.05 -26.95 0.64
CA ALA A 75 -16.87 -28.36 1.00
C ALA A 75 -15.79 -29.08 0.15
N GLN A 76 -15.50 -28.57 -1.05
CA GLN A 76 -14.57 -29.20 -1.99
C GLN A 76 -13.20 -28.53 -2.06
N TYR A 77 -13.15 -27.23 -1.76
CA TYR A 77 -11.96 -26.43 -1.96
C TYR A 77 -11.54 -25.74 -0.66
N THR A 78 -10.23 -25.72 -0.41
CA THR A 78 -9.68 -24.90 0.68
C THR A 78 -10.07 -23.43 0.49
N PRO A 79 -10.22 -22.64 1.57
CA PRO A 79 -10.53 -21.21 1.45
C PRO A 79 -9.57 -20.44 0.54
N TYR A 80 -8.27 -20.78 0.60
CA TYR A 80 -7.24 -20.23 -0.27
C TYR A 80 -7.47 -20.56 -1.75
N SER A 81 -7.64 -21.85 -2.09
CA SER A 81 -7.83 -22.28 -3.48
C SER A 81 -9.13 -21.73 -4.06
N LEU A 82 -10.20 -21.70 -3.27
CA LEU A 82 -11.48 -21.14 -3.67
C LEU A 82 -11.38 -19.65 -3.97
N ALA A 83 -10.81 -18.86 -3.06
CA ALA A 83 -10.60 -17.43 -3.29
C ALA A 83 -9.73 -17.14 -4.54
N LYS A 84 -8.71 -17.98 -4.79
CA LYS A 84 -7.89 -17.90 -5.99
C LYS A 84 -8.69 -18.20 -7.26
N MET A 85 -9.52 -19.24 -7.27
CA MET A 85 -10.37 -19.58 -8.43
C MET A 85 -11.38 -18.49 -8.72
N ILE A 86 -12.08 -17.98 -7.69
CA ILE A 86 -13.03 -16.87 -7.82
C ILE A 86 -12.32 -15.62 -8.39
N ALA A 87 -11.13 -15.29 -7.88
CA ALA A 87 -10.36 -14.16 -8.40
C ALA A 87 -9.90 -14.32 -9.86
N SER A 88 -9.66 -15.56 -10.31
CA SER A 88 -9.39 -15.86 -11.73
C SER A 88 -10.64 -15.73 -12.59
N ALA A 89 -11.76 -16.31 -12.15
CA ALA A 89 -13.04 -16.27 -12.86
C ALA A 89 -13.58 -14.84 -13.02
N LYS A 90 -13.30 -13.95 -12.06
CA LYS A 90 -13.64 -12.53 -12.15
C LYS A 90 -12.97 -11.81 -13.33
N LYS A 91 -11.85 -12.33 -13.86
CA LYS A 91 -11.15 -11.74 -15.01
C LYS A 91 -11.68 -12.22 -16.37
N VAL A 92 -12.65 -13.13 -16.38
CA VAL A 92 -13.22 -13.72 -17.60
C VAL A 92 -14.65 -13.23 -17.73
N SER A 93 -14.96 -12.55 -18.84
CA SER A 93 -16.23 -11.83 -19.04
C SER A 93 -17.47 -12.69 -18.78
N ASN A 94 -17.48 -13.96 -19.23
CA ASN A 94 -18.63 -14.86 -19.07
C ASN A 94 -18.86 -15.33 -17.63
N THR A 95 -17.87 -15.22 -16.74
CA THR A 95 -17.96 -15.65 -15.34
C THR A 95 -17.84 -14.49 -14.35
N GLU A 96 -17.66 -13.26 -14.84
CA GLU A 96 -17.36 -12.10 -14.02
C GLU A 96 -18.48 -11.81 -13.02
N GLY A 97 -19.74 -11.76 -13.47
CA GLY A 97 -20.90 -11.46 -12.62
C GLY A 97 -21.04 -12.45 -11.46
N LEU A 98 -21.02 -13.77 -11.76
CA LEU A 98 -21.10 -14.80 -10.74
C LEU A 98 -19.89 -14.78 -9.79
N ALA A 99 -18.68 -14.55 -10.31
CA ALA A 99 -17.48 -14.48 -9.48
C ALA A 99 -17.51 -13.27 -8.53
N ILE A 100 -18.09 -12.13 -8.94
CA ILE A 100 -18.30 -10.97 -8.06
C ILE A 100 -19.24 -11.33 -6.92
N LEU A 101 -20.37 -11.97 -7.21
CA LEU A 101 -21.35 -12.38 -6.20
C LEU A 101 -20.77 -13.40 -5.22
N LEU A 102 -20.11 -14.45 -5.73
CA LEU A 102 -19.45 -15.46 -4.89
C LEU A 102 -18.32 -14.85 -4.03
N GLN A 103 -17.56 -13.89 -4.56
CA GLN A 103 -16.54 -13.18 -3.76
C GLN A 103 -17.17 -12.33 -2.65
N ALA A 104 -18.33 -11.72 -2.88
CA ALA A 104 -19.05 -10.97 -1.87
C ALA A 104 -19.59 -11.91 -0.77
N GLN A 105 -20.26 -12.99 -1.16
CA GLN A 105 -20.77 -13.98 -0.22
C GLN A 105 -19.64 -14.64 0.59
N GLN A 106 -18.48 -14.90 -0.04
CA GLN A 106 -17.31 -15.44 0.66
C GLN A 106 -16.80 -14.49 1.76
N ARG A 107 -16.81 -13.17 1.54
CA ARG A 107 -16.44 -12.20 2.57
C ARG A 107 -17.45 -12.14 3.71
N ARG A 108 -18.74 -12.26 3.41
CA ARG A 108 -19.81 -12.35 4.44
C ARG A 108 -19.61 -13.54 5.34
N VAL A 109 -19.43 -14.73 4.77
CA VAL A 109 -19.13 -15.94 5.54
C VAL A 109 -17.90 -15.77 6.44
N TRP A 110 -16.84 -15.10 5.98
CA TRP A 110 -15.70 -14.80 6.84
C TRP A 110 -16.04 -13.84 8.01
N MET A 111 -16.90 -12.85 7.79
CA MET A 111 -17.37 -11.96 8.87
C MET A 111 -18.28 -12.70 9.85
N ASP A 112 -19.25 -13.47 9.36
CA ASP A 112 -20.22 -14.21 10.18
C ASP A 112 -19.55 -15.29 11.03
N THR A 113 -18.41 -15.81 10.56
CA THR A 113 -17.56 -16.75 11.32
C THR A 113 -16.52 -16.06 12.21
N GLY A 114 -16.64 -14.74 12.42
CA GLY A 114 -15.82 -13.97 13.35
C GLY A 114 -14.34 -13.87 12.97
N LYS A 115 -13.98 -14.03 11.69
CA LYS A 115 -12.58 -13.89 11.27
C LYS A 115 -12.13 -12.45 11.45
N SER A 116 -10.88 -12.25 11.85
CA SER A 116 -10.26 -10.93 11.85
C SER A 116 -9.62 -10.61 10.50
N GLY A 117 -9.23 -9.34 10.30
CA GLY A 117 -8.39 -8.95 9.18
C GLY A 117 -7.06 -9.73 9.11
N ASP A 118 -6.51 -10.14 10.24
CA ASP A 118 -5.28 -10.95 10.28
C ASP A 118 -5.53 -12.40 9.88
N ASP A 119 -6.68 -12.98 10.28
CA ASP A 119 -7.07 -14.33 9.90
C ASP A 119 -7.30 -14.43 8.40
N VAL A 120 -8.03 -13.48 7.81
CA VAL A 120 -8.27 -13.45 6.37
C VAL A 120 -6.96 -13.21 5.59
N PHE A 121 -6.02 -12.44 6.13
CA PHE A 121 -4.70 -12.24 5.51
C PHE A 121 -3.92 -13.56 5.38
N LYS A 122 -3.89 -14.37 6.45
CA LYS A 122 -3.23 -15.68 6.48
C LYS A 122 -3.99 -16.72 5.66
N LEU A 123 -5.33 -16.73 5.75
CA LEU A 123 -6.21 -17.59 4.95
C LEU A 123 -5.96 -17.39 3.46
N LEU A 124 -5.78 -16.12 3.06
CA LEU A 124 -5.43 -15.74 1.71
C LEU A 124 -3.94 -15.85 1.41
N LYS A 125 -3.11 -16.52 2.24
CA LYS A 125 -1.66 -16.71 2.07
C LYS A 125 -0.94 -15.45 1.55
N LEU A 126 -1.23 -14.31 2.16
CA LEU A 126 -0.60 -13.03 1.81
C LEU A 126 0.71 -12.81 2.58
N ASP A 127 0.90 -13.50 3.69
CA ASP A 127 2.12 -13.60 4.49
C ASP A 127 3.26 -14.28 3.74
N GLU A 128 2.95 -15.18 2.81
CA GLU A 128 3.92 -15.85 1.93
C GLU A 128 4.38 -14.98 0.73
N THR A 129 3.88 -13.74 0.59
CA THR A 129 4.05 -12.96 -0.66
C THR A 129 5.25 -12.00 -0.67
N GLY A 130 5.77 -11.64 0.50
CA GLY A 130 6.85 -10.67 0.68
C GLY A 130 6.59 -9.35 -0.08
N SER A 131 7.63 -8.81 -0.71
CA SER A 131 7.57 -7.52 -1.44
C SER A 131 6.61 -7.50 -2.65
N LYS A 132 6.07 -8.66 -3.07
CA LYS A 132 5.12 -8.78 -4.19
C LYS A 132 3.65 -8.66 -3.75
N LEU A 133 3.38 -8.34 -2.49
CA LEU A 133 2.04 -8.26 -1.88
C LEU A 133 1.02 -7.51 -2.76
N PHE A 134 1.32 -6.25 -3.12
CA PHE A 134 0.40 -5.37 -3.85
C PHE A 134 0.06 -5.85 -5.26
N LYS A 135 0.88 -6.75 -5.83
CA LYS A 135 0.65 -7.31 -7.17
C LYS A 135 -0.29 -8.52 -7.16
N ARG A 136 -0.73 -8.99 -5.99
CA ARG A 136 -1.59 -10.20 -5.88
C ARG A 136 -3.05 -9.80 -5.92
N SER A 137 -3.85 -10.43 -6.78
CA SER A 137 -5.31 -10.22 -6.83
C SER A 137 -6.00 -10.48 -5.48
N ARG A 138 -5.50 -11.45 -4.70
CA ARG A 138 -5.98 -11.74 -3.35
C ARG A 138 -5.77 -10.58 -2.37
N PHE A 139 -4.80 -9.70 -2.60
CA PHE A 139 -4.61 -8.51 -1.77
C PHE A 139 -5.82 -7.59 -1.89
N THR A 140 -6.36 -7.40 -3.10
CA THR A 140 -7.60 -6.64 -3.31
C THR A 140 -8.79 -7.27 -2.59
N THR A 141 -8.91 -8.61 -2.61
CA THR A 141 -9.94 -9.32 -1.84
C THR A 141 -9.83 -9.05 -0.34
N TRP A 142 -8.61 -9.10 0.20
CA TRP A 142 -8.35 -8.79 1.60
C TRP A 142 -8.66 -7.34 1.95
N THR A 143 -8.27 -6.37 1.11
CA THR A 143 -8.58 -4.95 1.36
C THR A 143 -10.08 -4.69 1.33
N SER A 144 -10.82 -5.30 0.40
CA SER A 144 -12.28 -5.20 0.34
C SER A 144 -12.94 -5.82 1.58
N TYR A 145 -12.38 -6.91 2.09
CA TYR A 145 -12.85 -7.53 3.33
C TYR A 145 -12.67 -6.59 4.52
N VAL A 146 -11.49 -5.99 4.71
CA VAL A 146 -11.26 -5.04 5.81
C VAL A 146 -12.15 -3.81 5.69
N ASP A 147 -12.37 -3.30 4.48
CA ASP A 147 -13.28 -2.16 4.26
C ASP A 147 -14.73 -2.49 4.61
N GLU A 148 -15.19 -3.69 4.27
CA GLU A 148 -16.54 -4.16 4.61
C GLU A 148 -16.67 -4.44 6.11
N PHE A 149 -15.66 -5.08 6.72
CA PHE A 149 -15.58 -5.30 8.15
C PHE A 149 -15.67 -3.99 8.93
N ASN A 150 -14.90 -2.97 8.56
CA ASN A 150 -14.91 -1.66 9.22
C ASN A 150 -16.23 -0.92 9.05
N ARG A 151 -16.90 -1.09 7.91
CA ARG A 151 -18.22 -0.47 7.67
C ARG A 151 -19.29 -1.10 8.56
N ASN A 152 -19.24 -2.42 8.73
CA ASN A 152 -20.20 -3.17 9.53
C ASN A 152 -19.90 -3.09 11.03
N ASN A 153 -18.65 -2.84 11.40
CA ASN A 153 -18.20 -2.74 12.79
C ASN A 153 -17.42 -1.44 13.04
N PRO A 154 -18.07 -0.25 13.00
CA PRO A 154 -17.37 1.03 13.12
C PRO A 154 -16.55 1.21 14.41
N ASN A 155 -17.02 0.62 15.52
CA ASN A 155 -16.36 0.67 16.82
C ASN A 155 -15.11 -0.23 16.90
N GLU A 156 -14.99 -1.20 15.99
CA GLU A 156 -13.87 -2.15 15.92
C GLU A 156 -13.01 -1.91 14.67
N ALA A 157 -13.19 -0.75 14.02
CA ALA A 157 -12.55 -0.47 12.74
C ALA A 157 -11.02 -0.51 12.85
N VAL A 158 -10.39 -1.26 11.94
CA VAL A 158 -8.93 -1.45 11.88
C VAL A 158 -8.34 -0.80 10.63
N SER A 159 -7.16 -0.19 10.77
CA SER A 159 -6.42 0.36 9.62
C SER A 159 -5.69 -0.75 8.85
N LEU A 160 -5.80 -0.74 7.52
CA LEU A 160 -5.00 -1.60 6.62
C LEU A 160 -3.51 -1.42 6.89
N PHE A 161 -3.05 -0.18 7.01
CA PHE A 161 -1.65 0.11 7.36
C PHE A 161 -1.27 -0.51 8.72
N SER A 162 -2.13 -0.39 9.74
CA SER A 162 -1.87 -1.00 11.05
C SER A 162 -1.82 -2.54 10.99
N LEU A 163 -2.61 -3.19 10.14
CA LEU A 163 -2.50 -4.64 9.91
C LEU A 163 -1.19 -5.01 9.20
N LEU A 164 -0.74 -4.20 8.23
CA LEU A 164 0.51 -4.47 7.49
C LEU A 164 1.77 -4.23 8.34
N THR A 165 1.75 -3.27 9.27
CA THR A 165 2.88 -3.00 10.18
C THR A 165 3.17 -4.13 11.17
N LYS A 166 2.23 -5.07 11.36
CA LYS A 166 2.49 -6.32 12.10
C LYS A 166 3.45 -7.28 11.37
N ARG A 167 3.72 -7.04 10.09
CA ARG A 167 4.47 -7.95 9.19
C ARG A 167 5.64 -7.29 8.49
N TYR A 168 5.54 -5.99 8.25
CA TYR A 168 6.58 -5.17 7.65
C TYR A 168 6.93 -4.07 8.62
N ASN A 169 8.22 -3.83 8.83
CA ASN A 169 8.62 -2.59 9.51
C ASN A 169 8.14 -1.38 8.68
N GLU A 170 7.91 -0.25 9.36
CA GLU A 170 7.29 0.92 8.74
C GLU A 170 8.14 1.54 7.62
N ALA A 171 9.47 1.45 7.68
CA ALA A 171 10.37 1.94 6.62
C ALA A 171 10.21 1.13 5.33
N THR A 172 10.28 -0.20 5.44
CA THR A 172 10.09 -1.13 4.31
C THR A 172 8.68 -1.01 3.74
N LEU A 173 7.66 -0.89 4.60
CA LEU A 173 6.28 -0.72 4.13
C LEU A 173 6.10 0.61 3.37
N SER A 174 6.71 1.70 3.85
CA SER A 174 6.70 3.00 3.17
C SER A 174 7.33 2.91 1.78
N GLU A 175 8.47 2.24 1.66
CA GLU A 175 9.14 2.01 0.38
C GLU A 175 8.26 1.20 -0.59
N MET A 176 7.65 0.11 -0.10
CA MET A 176 6.74 -0.70 -0.90
C MET A 176 5.52 0.11 -1.38
N ILE A 177 4.97 0.99 -0.53
CA ILE A 177 3.86 1.88 -0.88
C ILE A 177 4.27 2.86 -1.98
N GLU A 178 5.43 3.52 -1.85
CA GLU A 178 5.93 4.45 -2.86
C GLU A 178 6.21 3.76 -4.20
N ALA A 179 6.71 2.52 -4.18
CA ALA A 179 6.85 1.72 -5.39
C ALA A 179 5.49 1.37 -6.01
N ALA A 180 4.49 1.02 -5.21
CA ALA A 180 3.14 0.69 -5.68
C ALA A 180 2.37 1.90 -6.24
N LYS A 181 2.68 3.13 -5.78
CA LYS A 181 2.13 4.37 -6.35
C LYS A 181 2.55 4.61 -7.80
N LYS A 182 3.71 4.08 -8.22
CA LYS A 182 4.23 4.21 -9.60
C LYS A 182 3.56 3.25 -10.59
N VAL A 183 2.67 2.37 -10.13
CA VAL A 183 2.00 1.37 -10.96
C VAL A 183 0.51 1.65 -10.95
N SER A 184 -0.06 1.97 -12.11
CA SER A 184 -1.46 2.43 -12.23
C SER A 184 -2.48 1.47 -11.61
N SER A 185 -2.24 0.15 -11.68
CA SER A 185 -3.14 -0.85 -11.09
C SER A 185 -3.10 -0.92 -9.56
N THR A 186 -2.08 -0.35 -8.91
CA THR A 186 -1.92 -0.34 -7.45
C THR A 186 -1.89 1.06 -6.85
N GLU A 187 -1.93 2.11 -7.67
CA GLU A 187 -1.80 3.50 -7.25
C GLU A 187 -2.88 3.91 -6.24
N SER A 188 -4.15 3.56 -6.50
CA SER A 188 -5.27 3.92 -5.64
C SER A 188 -5.12 3.35 -4.22
N ILE A 189 -4.82 2.05 -4.11
CA ILE A 189 -4.66 1.40 -2.81
C ILE A 189 -3.39 1.85 -2.09
N ALA A 190 -2.31 2.10 -2.84
CA ALA A 190 -1.07 2.62 -2.28
C ALA A 190 -1.25 4.05 -1.73
N THR A 191 -2.01 4.90 -2.42
CA THR A 191 -2.37 6.24 -1.96
C THR A 191 -3.22 6.20 -0.69
N LYS A 192 -4.20 5.29 -0.63
CA LYS A 192 -4.98 5.04 0.59
C LYS A 192 -4.09 4.60 1.76
N LEU A 193 -3.14 3.70 1.52
CA LEU A 193 -2.18 3.26 2.55
C LEU A 193 -1.26 4.39 3.00
N GLN A 194 -0.74 5.21 2.09
CA GLN A 194 0.08 6.39 2.43
C GLN A 194 -0.70 7.39 3.31
N SER A 195 -2.00 7.61 3.02
CA SER A 195 -2.86 8.44 3.85
C SER A 195 -3.05 7.87 5.26
N GLN A 196 -3.28 6.55 5.37
CA GLN A 196 -3.38 5.88 6.67
C GLN A 196 -2.06 5.90 7.45
N GLN A 197 -0.93 5.74 6.78
CA GLN A 197 0.41 5.88 7.34
C GLN A 197 0.62 7.28 7.94
N ASN A 198 0.37 8.33 7.15
CA ASN A 198 0.51 9.71 7.62
C ASN A 198 -0.43 10.02 8.79
N LYS A 199 -1.68 9.53 8.73
CA LYS A 199 -2.66 9.69 9.82
C LYS A 199 -2.19 9.00 11.10
N LEU A 200 -1.63 7.79 11.00
CA LEU A 200 -1.11 7.04 12.14
C LEU A 200 0.10 7.75 12.77
N TRP A 201 1.04 8.21 11.95
CA TRP A 201 2.20 8.95 12.44
C TRP A 201 1.81 10.27 13.12
N SER A 202 0.86 11.00 12.52
CA SER A 202 0.31 12.23 13.06
C SER A 202 -0.46 12.00 14.36
N SER A 203 -1.31 10.97 14.45
CA SER A 203 -2.07 10.67 15.67
C SER A 203 -1.17 10.24 16.83
N LYS A 204 -0.05 9.58 16.52
CA LYS A 204 1.02 9.26 17.48
C LYS A 204 1.93 10.45 17.80
N LYS A 205 1.64 11.64 17.26
CA LYS A 205 2.39 12.89 17.46
C LYS A 205 3.89 12.74 17.13
N LYS A 206 4.24 11.92 16.12
CA LYS A 206 5.64 11.77 15.70
C LYS A 206 6.15 13.11 15.14
N SER A 207 7.30 13.57 15.59
CA SER A 207 7.93 14.75 15.01
C SER A 207 8.44 14.45 13.58
N PRO A 208 8.73 15.48 12.75
CA PRO A 208 9.46 15.28 11.50
C PRO A 208 10.75 14.46 11.71
N ASP A 209 11.47 14.76 12.80
CA ASP A 209 12.71 14.09 13.16
C ASP A 209 12.51 12.58 13.41
N ASP A 210 11.47 12.24 14.20
CA ASP A 210 11.11 10.85 14.49
C ASP A 210 10.79 10.08 13.21
N VAL A 211 10.03 10.68 12.29
CA VAL A 211 9.66 10.03 11.03
C VAL A 211 10.86 9.91 10.10
N PHE A 212 11.76 10.90 10.06
CA PHE A 212 12.96 10.85 9.23
C PHE A 212 13.90 9.71 9.66
N LYS A 213 14.14 9.56 10.96
CA LYS A 213 14.88 8.42 11.55
C LYS A 213 14.15 7.10 11.37
N LEU A 214 12.83 7.08 11.57
CA LEU A 214 12.01 5.88 11.36
C LEU A 214 12.09 5.37 9.91
N LEU A 215 12.22 6.28 8.95
CA LEU A 215 12.43 5.98 7.53
C LEU A 215 13.90 5.68 7.19
N MET A 216 14.80 5.67 8.19
CA MET A 216 16.22 5.40 8.04
C MET A 216 16.92 6.36 7.06
N LEU A 217 16.48 7.63 7.03
CA LEU A 217 17.04 8.68 6.18
C LEU A 217 18.07 9.56 6.90
N ASP A 218 18.20 9.38 8.23
CA ASP A 218 19.07 10.14 9.14
C ASP A 218 20.57 9.90 8.92
N LYS A 219 20.92 8.82 8.21
CA LYS A 219 22.30 8.57 7.79
C LYS A 219 22.55 9.15 6.40
N PRO A 220 23.52 10.08 6.25
CA PRO A 220 23.82 10.67 4.95
C PRO A 220 24.09 9.64 3.85
N ASN A 221 23.32 9.71 2.78
CA ASN A 221 23.44 8.86 1.60
C ASN A 221 23.39 9.70 0.32
N LYS A 222 24.35 9.50 -0.60
CA LYS A 222 24.38 10.19 -1.90
C LYS A 222 23.14 9.93 -2.76
N ALA A 223 22.47 8.79 -2.57
CA ALA A 223 21.25 8.42 -3.30
C ALA A 223 19.94 8.87 -2.62
N VAL A 224 20.00 9.70 -1.56
CA VAL A 224 18.79 10.10 -0.80
C VAL A 224 17.70 10.72 -1.68
N LEU A 225 18.07 11.49 -2.71
CA LEU A 225 17.12 12.16 -3.60
C LEU A 225 16.30 11.20 -4.46
N SER A 226 16.83 10.01 -4.75
CA SER A 226 16.10 8.98 -5.49
C SER A 226 15.35 8.02 -4.57
N ASP A 227 15.68 8.00 -3.26
CA ASP A 227 15.06 7.14 -2.27
C ASP A 227 13.54 7.35 -2.22
N PRO A 228 12.73 6.31 -2.45
CA PRO A 228 11.28 6.40 -2.35
C PRO A 228 10.82 6.93 -0.98
N LYS A 229 11.51 6.57 0.11
CA LYS A 229 11.17 6.99 1.48
C LYS A 229 11.24 8.51 1.66
N LEU A 230 12.07 9.23 0.88
CA LEU A 230 12.09 10.69 0.91
C LEU A 230 10.76 11.29 0.44
N ARG A 231 10.08 10.66 -0.53
CA ARG A 231 8.74 11.07 -0.98
C ARG A 231 7.67 10.76 0.05
N ALA A 232 7.78 9.63 0.76
CA ALA A 232 6.92 9.32 1.89
C ALA A 232 7.07 10.36 3.02
N PHE A 233 8.31 10.74 3.34
CA PHE A 233 8.58 11.80 4.30
C PHE A 233 8.01 13.16 3.87
N ALA A 234 8.21 13.55 2.61
CA ALA A 234 7.62 14.79 2.07
C ALA A 234 6.09 14.79 2.12
N SER A 235 5.45 13.63 1.91
CA SER A 235 4.00 13.47 2.09
C SER A 235 3.58 13.66 3.55
N TYR A 236 4.36 13.14 4.49
CA TYR A 236 4.12 13.34 5.92
C TYR A 236 4.24 14.81 6.34
N LEU A 237 5.28 15.52 5.89
CA LEU A 237 5.48 16.94 6.16
C LEU A 237 4.25 17.78 5.77
N LYS A 238 3.63 17.50 4.61
CA LYS A 238 2.39 18.18 4.18
C LYS A 238 1.27 18.02 5.21
N VAL A 239 1.09 16.82 5.76
CA VAL A 239 0.02 16.54 6.74
C VAL A 239 0.26 17.29 8.05
N ILE A 240 1.48 17.27 8.58
CA ILE A 240 1.77 17.94 9.86
C ILE A 240 1.80 19.45 9.75
N ASN A 241 2.24 20.02 8.61
CA ASN A 241 2.27 21.47 8.41
C ASN A 241 0.86 22.02 8.24
N LEU A 242 -0.04 21.27 7.60
CA LEU A 242 -1.48 21.60 7.58
C LEU A 242 -2.08 21.62 9.00
N ALA A 243 -1.64 20.71 9.87
CA ALA A 243 -2.10 20.66 11.26
C ALA A 243 -1.44 21.72 12.17
N ASN A 244 -0.26 22.23 11.81
CA ASN A 244 0.47 23.23 12.59
C ASN A 244 1.17 24.28 11.71
N PRO A 245 0.42 25.23 11.12
CA PRO A 245 0.99 26.23 10.20
C PRO A 245 2.03 27.16 10.83
N ARG A 246 2.05 27.28 12.17
CA ARG A 246 2.96 28.19 12.89
C ARG A 246 4.36 27.61 13.12
N LYS A 247 4.55 26.30 12.95
CA LYS A 247 5.83 25.60 13.13
C LYS A 247 6.10 24.70 11.93
N GLU A 248 6.12 25.32 10.74
CA GLU A 248 6.30 24.60 9.49
C GLU A 248 7.66 23.87 9.47
N ALA A 249 7.61 22.56 9.30
CA ALA A 249 8.79 21.74 9.09
C ALA A 249 9.02 21.55 7.59
N THR A 250 10.23 21.86 7.11
CA THR A 250 10.54 21.74 5.68
C THR A 250 11.47 20.57 5.38
N LEU A 251 11.35 20.05 4.16
CA LEU A 251 12.24 19.00 3.67
C LEU A 251 13.70 19.48 3.68
N LEU A 252 13.93 20.72 3.22
CA LEU A 252 15.25 21.36 3.21
C LEU A 252 15.85 21.46 4.62
N ALA A 253 15.09 21.96 5.60
CA ALA A 253 15.60 22.12 6.97
C ALA A 253 15.96 20.77 7.60
N THR A 254 15.11 19.75 7.39
CA THR A 254 15.39 18.39 7.89
C THR A 254 16.63 17.81 7.22
N LEU A 255 16.76 17.92 5.89
CA LEU A 255 17.95 17.45 5.19
C LEU A 255 19.21 18.22 5.64
N SER A 256 19.12 19.54 5.82
CA SER A 256 20.26 20.38 6.25
C SER A 256 20.77 19.92 7.63
N HIS A 257 19.86 19.56 8.53
CA HIS A 257 20.21 19.07 9.87
C HIS A 257 21.03 17.78 9.83
N TYR A 258 20.66 16.83 8.98
CA TYR A 258 21.31 15.51 8.92
C TYR A 258 22.51 15.44 7.97
N TYR A 259 22.48 16.19 6.87
CA TYR A 259 23.47 16.08 5.79
C TYR A 259 24.60 17.11 5.89
N ASP A 260 24.51 18.06 6.83
CA ASP A 260 25.25 19.33 6.80
C ASP A 260 24.83 20.20 5.60
N ASP A 261 24.67 21.50 5.84
CA ASP A 261 24.03 22.38 4.87
C ASP A 261 24.84 22.53 3.57
N VAL A 262 26.16 22.65 3.69
CA VAL A 262 27.05 22.75 2.52
C VAL A 262 27.09 21.43 1.75
N ASN A 263 27.24 20.32 2.47
CA ASN A 263 27.27 18.99 1.87
C ASN A 263 25.95 18.64 1.18
N LEU A 264 24.80 19.07 1.74
CA LEU A 264 23.51 19.00 1.08
C LEU A 264 23.52 19.79 -0.22
N GLY A 265 24.05 21.02 -0.21
CA GLY A 265 24.15 21.85 -1.43
C GLY A 265 24.94 21.19 -2.55
N LEU A 266 26.06 20.56 -2.22
CA LEU A 266 26.85 19.76 -3.17
C LEU A 266 26.08 18.54 -3.68
N LEU A 267 25.36 17.84 -2.80
CA LEU A 267 24.53 16.69 -3.17
C LEU A 267 23.39 17.11 -4.12
N LEU A 268 22.75 18.25 -3.85
CA LEU A 268 21.72 18.81 -4.72
C LEU A 268 22.31 19.21 -6.08
N GLN A 269 23.49 19.83 -6.11
CA GLN A 269 24.16 20.17 -7.36
C GLN A 269 24.45 18.93 -8.22
N GLU A 270 24.92 17.85 -7.60
CA GLU A 270 25.15 16.58 -8.28
C GLU A 270 23.82 15.96 -8.77
N GLY A 271 22.79 16.00 -7.93
CA GLY A 271 21.46 15.48 -8.25
C GLY A 271 20.80 16.11 -9.48
N LYS A 272 21.20 17.32 -9.87
CA LYS A 272 20.72 18.00 -11.09
C LYS A 272 21.17 17.31 -12.38
N LYS A 273 22.23 16.49 -12.32
CA LYS A 273 22.78 15.78 -13.48
C LYS A 273 21.94 14.55 -13.87
N PHE A 274 21.10 14.04 -12.97
CA PHE A 274 20.32 12.82 -13.19
C PHE A 274 18.84 13.13 -13.43
N PRO A 275 18.23 12.65 -14.53
CA PRO A 275 16.83 12.94 -14.86
C PRO A 275 15.84 12.61 -13.73
N GLU A 276 16.07 11.54 -12.97
CA GLU A 276 15.15 11.10 -11.92
C GLU A 276 15.19 11.95 -10.64
N THR A 277 16.30 12.65 -10.38
CA THR A 277 16.47 13.53 -9.21
C THR A 277 16.51 15.01 -9.56
N LYS A 278 16.63 15.36 -10.85
CA LYS A 278 16.81 16.74 -11.31
C LYS A 278 15.79 17.70 -10.73
N LYS A 279 14.50 17.38 -10.84
CA LYS A 279 13.41 18.25 -10.37
C LYS A 279 13.50 18.55 -8.87
N ILE A 280 13.62 17.51 -8.03
CA ILE A 280 13.71 17.69 -6.57
C ILE A 280 15.01 18.40 -6.18
N ALA A 281 16.09 18.13 -6.91
CA ALA A 281 17.38 18.78 -6.69
C ALA A 281 17.32 20.29 -6.99
N GLU A 282 16.71 20.68 -8.10
CA GLU A 282 16.51 22.09 -8.49
C GLU A 282 15.61 22.82 -7.47
N GLU A 283 14.47 22.23 -7.12
CA GLU A 283 13.53 22.83 -6.15
C GLU A 283 14.18 23.06 -4.78
N LEU A 284 14.90 22.06 -4.25
CA LEU A 284 15.58 22.18 -2.97
C LEU A 284 16.79 23.13 -3.03
N GLN A 285 17.51 23.18 -4.14
CA GLN A 285 18.67 24.08 -4.28
C GLN A 285 18.22 25.54 -4.38
N VAL A 286 17.14 25.84 -5.11
CA VAL A 286 16.54 27.18 -5.12
C VAL A 286 16.10 27.58 -3.71
N ALA A 287 15.45 26.68 -2.96
CA ALA A 287 15.05 26.94 -1.59
C ALA A 287 16.26 27.17 -0.66
N GLN A 288 17.35 26.42 -0.84
CA GLN A 288 18.59 26.59 -0.10
C GLN A 288 19.21 27.96 -0.38
N PHE A 289 19.36 28.33 -1.64
CA PHE A 289 19.92 29.62 -2.04
C PHE A 289 19.07 30.80 -1.57
N ALA A 290 17.74 30.68 -1.64
CA ALA A 290 16.83 31.69 -1.12
C ALA A 290 16.98 31.86 0.41
N ARG A 291 17.17 30.75 1.16
CA ARG A 291 17.43 30.80 2.59
C ARG A 291 18.77 31.49 2.88
N TRP A 292 19.84 31.09 2.21
CA TRP A 292 21.17 31.69 2.36
C TRP A 292 21.20 33.18 2.03
N LEU A 293 20.53 33.60 0.95
CA LEU A 293 20.39 35.01 0.61
C LEU A 293 19.71 35.80 1.75
N LYS A 294 18.64 35.24 2.33
CA LYS A 294 17.92 35.85 3.46
C LYS A 294 18.78 35.91 4.73
N GLU A 295 19.65 34.92 4.93
CA GLU A 295 20.58 34.84 6.07
C GLU A 295 21.83 35.72 5.87
N GLY A 296 22.00 36.34 4.69
CA GLY A 296 23.13 37.21 4.39
C GLY A 296 24.40 36.46 3.99
N GLU A 297 24.29 35.19 3.61
CA GLU A 297 25.43 34.40 3.16
C GLU A 297 25.96 34.93 1.83
N THR A 298 27.26 35.25 1.78
CA THR A 298 27.89 35.78 0.56
C THR A 298 28.63 34.69 -0.21
N PHE A 299 28.92 34.97 -1.48
CA PHE A 299 29.79 34.11 -2.28
C PHE A 299 31.16 33.91 -1.60
N GLU A 300 31.75 34.96 -1.04
CA GLU A 300 33.04 34.88 -0.32
C GLU A 300 32.94 34.00 0.93
N SER A 301 31.83 34.06 1.68
CA SER A 301 31.56 33.21 2.84
C SER A 301 31.59 31.73 2.44
N LEU A 302 30.77 31.36 1.45
CA LEU A 302 30.68 29.99 0.95
C LEU A 302 32.00 29.51 0.32
N PHE A 303 32.70 30.38 -0.42
CA PHE A 303 34.01 30.08 -0.99
C PHE A 303 35.05 29.77 0.10
N LYS A 304 35.12 30.60 1.15
CA LYS A 304 36.01 30.36 2.30
C LYS A 304 35.64 29.06 3.02
N LEU A 305 34.36 28.80 3.23
CA LEU A 305 33.86 27.59 3.90
C LEU A 305 34.23 26.31 3.12
N LEU A 306 34.01 26.29 1.82
CA LEU A 306 34.40 25.18 0.93
C LEU A 306 35.92 25.03 0.80
N SER A 307 36.68 26.11 0.94
CA SER A 307 38.14 26.08 0.90
C SER A 307 38.76 25.50 2.17
N ARG A 308 38.10 25.61 3.33
CA ARG A 308 38.59 25.11 4.63
C ARG A 308 38.40 23.62 4.85
N LYS A 309 37.40 22.99 4.23
CA LYS A 309 37.15 21.53 4.35
C LYS A 309 38.21 20.66 3.62
N LYS A 310 39.38 21.20 3.25
CA LYS A 310 40.40 20.60 2.35
C LYS A 310 41.68 20.08 3.05
N GLU A 311 41.57 19.40 4.19
CA GLU A 311 42.64 18.49 4.61
C GLU A 311 42.29 17.06 4.13
N GLY A 312 42.89 16.65 3.01
CA GLY A 312 42.80 15.29 2.47
C GLY A 312 42.30 15.21 1.01
N TRP A 313 43.24 14.93 0.10
CA TRP A 313 43.10 14.59 -1.34
C TRP A 313 42.24 15.53 -2.21
N ILE A 314 42.93 16.17 -3.16
CA ILE A 314 42.44 17.15 -4.14
C ILE A 314 41.09 16.73 -4.74
N ILE A 315 40.03 17.45 -4.36
CA ILE A 315 38.83 17.66 -5.18
C ILE A 315 38.59 19.17 -5.19
N TYR A 316 38.46 19.75 -6.38
CA TYR A 316 38.15 21.16 -6.59
C TYR A 316 36.92 21.57 -5.75
N PRO A 317 36.80 22.85 -5.30
CA PRO A 317 35.48 23.36 -4.96
C PRO A 317 34.56 23.02 -6.13
N ASP A 318 33.34 22.53 -5.91
CA ASP A 318 32.41 22.37 -7.03
C ASP A 318 32.10 23.78 -7.55
N MET A 319 32.92 24.26 -8.47
CA MET A 319 32.82 25.59 -9.06
C MET A 319 31.46 25.73 -9.75
N ALA A 320 30.83 24.64 -10.16
CA ALA A 320 29.46 24.68 -10.67
C ALA A 320 28.47 25.02 -9.55
N PHE A 321 28.65 24.53 -8.33
CA PHE A 321 27.85 24.92 -7.17
C PHE A 321 28.03 26.40 -6.82
N LEU A 322 29.29 26.83 -6.63
CA LEU A 322 29.61 28.23 -6.31
C LEU A 322 29.13 29.20 -7.40
N LYS A 323 29.34 28.85 -8.68
CA LYS A 323 28.82 29.61 -9.81
C LYS A 323 27.29 29.65 -9.80
N SER A 324 26.63 28.54 -9.51
CA SER A 324 25.16 28.50 -9.44
C SER A 324 24.62 29.43 -8.34
N TYR A 325 25.28 29.49 -7.18
CA TYR A 325 24.90 30.43 -6.13
C TYR A 325 25.17 31.89 -6.55
N GLY A 326 26.34 32.18 -7.13
CA GLY A 326 26.67 33.53 -7.61
C GLY A 326 25.72 34.04 -8.69
N ASP A 327 25.33 33.16 -9.63
CA ASP A 327 24.34 33.45 -10.67
C ASP A 327 22.95 33.75 -10.04
N PHE A 328 22.52 32.94 -9.06
CA PHE A 328 21.27 33.16 -8.31
C PHE A 328 21.29 34.48 -7.54
N TYR A 329 22.36 34.73 -6.78
CA TYR A 329 22.54 35.94 -5.97
C TYR A 329 22.46 37.19 -6.85
N THR A 330 23.20 37.20 -7.96
CA THR A 330 23.22 38.32 -8.92
C THR A 330 21.83 38.56 -9.52
N ALA A 331 21.09 37.50 -9.87
CA ALA A 331 19.74 37.62 -10.41
C ALA A 331 18.75 38.23 -9.40
N MET A 332 18.83 37.85 -8.12
CA MET A 332 17.97 38.37 -7.06
C MET A 332 18.29 39.82 -6.68
N MET A 333 19.57 40.21 -6.69
CA MET A 333 19.96 41.61 -6.45
C MET A 333 19.55 42.56 -7.59
N LYS A 334 19.48 42.07 -8.83
CA LYS A 334 19.00 42.86 -9.99
C LYS A 334 17.49 43.07 -10.02
N THR A 335 16.72 42.26 -9.30
CA THR A 335 15.24 42.35 -9.26
C THR A 335 14.73 43.15 -8.06
N THR A 336 15.61 43.56 -7.16
CA THR A 336 15.31 44.39 -5.97
C THR A 336 15.66 45.86 -6.14
N HIS A 337 16.21 46.24 -7.29
CA HIS A 337 16.42 47.62 -7.77
C HIS A 337 15.52 47.87 -8.98
#